data_AF-A0A3P7LZQ1-F1
#
_entry.id   AF-A0A3P7LZQ1-F1
#
_cell.length_a   1.000
_cell.length_b   1.000
_cell.length_c   1.000
_cell.angle_alpha   90.00
_cell.angle_beta   90.00
_cell.angle_gamma   90.00
#
_symmetry.space_group_name_H-M   'P 1'
#
loop_
_entity.id
_entity.type
_entity.pdbx_description
1 polymer ?
#
loop_
_entity_poly.entity_id
_entity_poly.type
_entity_poly.pdbx_seq_one_letter_code
_entity_poly.pdbx_strand_id
1 'polypeptide(L)'
;MGNIISGSAFAKEAADMVYTESDVKHIVKSIEEGRLLYANLKKTIAYTLAHMVPELCAIMLAFAIGFPIGLSSLQVLSIDLITELPPSIALTYEAGEKDIMCRPPRKATARLVSKALLVYSYIFVGGIISVGCFVSYLFVFWFYEITCRDLFHSNINHWRPNAEILQTSTGKHYTAEMQMTIHGQAKAAWHITYFIFGSVQHGEFPFSNMERKILQLFLHYLLKFAFSIS
;
A
#
# COMPACT_ATOMS: atom_id res chain seq x y z
N MET A 1 -20.67 -14.63 -44.19
CA MET A 1 -20.76 -14.17 -42.78
C MET A 1 -22.23 -14.18 -42.41
N GLY A 2 -22.64 -15.05 -41.47
CA GLY A 2 -24.06 -15.24 -41.15
C GLY A 2 -24.53 -14.21 -40.11
N ASN A 3 -25.50 -13.39 -40.47
CA ASN A 3 -26.22 -12.55 -39.51
C ASN A 3 -27.02 -13.46 -38.57
N ILE A 4 -26.68 -13.45 -37.28
CA ILE A 4 -27.49 -14.12 -36.26
C ILE A 4 -28.75 -13.28 -36.04
N ILE A 5 -29.91 -13.94 -36.08
CA ILE A 5 -31.24 -13.35 -35.84
C ILE A 5 -31.22 -12.70 -34.45
N SER A 6 -31.70 -11.45 -34.33
CA SER A 6 -31.79 -10.77 -33.02
C SER A 6 -32.56 -11.64 -32.02
N GLY A 7 -31.93 -11.97 -30.89
CA GLY A 7 -32.55 -12.75 -29.83
C GLY A 7 -33.85 -12.12 -29.31
N SER A 8 -34.75 -12.95 -28.77
CA SER A 8 -36.03 -12.50 -28.21
C SER A 8 -35.82 -11.54 -27.04
N ALA A 9 -36.79 -10.66 -26.79
CA ALA A 9 -36.73 -9.72 -25.67
C ALA A 9 -36.55 -10.44 -24.32
N PHE A 10 -37.25 -11.56 -24.13
CA PHE A 10 -37.11 -12.40 -22.94
C PHE A 10 -35.69 -12.96 -22.78
N ALA A 11 -35.02 -13.36 -23.87
CA ALA A 11 -33.63 -13.83 -23.81
C ALA A 11 -32.65 -12.69 -23.48
N LYS A 12 -32.95 -11.44 -23.86
CA LYS A 12 -32.13 -10.28 -23.52
C LYS A 12 -32.28 -9.87 -22.05
N GLU A 13 -33.49 -9.97 -21.50
CA GLU A 13 -33.75 -9.71 -20.07
C GLU A 13 -33.15 -10.78 -19.15
N ALA A 14 -33.11 -12.04 -19.61
CA ALA A 14 -32.57 -13.15 -18.83
C ALA A 14 -31.03 -13.28 -18.86
N ALA A 15 -30.33 -12.54 -19.72
CA ALA A 15 -28.90 -12.67 -19.91
C ALA A 15 -28.10 -11.68 -19.05
N ASP A 16 -26.98 -12.15 -18.47
CA ASP A 16 -26.04 -11.29 -17.72
C ASP A 16 -25.23 -10.35 -18.63
N MET A 17 -25.14 -10.67 -19.92
CA MET A 17 -24.42 -9.88 -20.91
C MET A 17 -25.16 -9.94 -22.25
N VAL A 18 -25.49 -8.78 -22.82
CA VAL A 18 -26.16 -8.64 -24.10
C VAL A 18 -25.26 -7.87 -25.06
N TYR A 19 -24.95 -8.48 -26.21
CA TYR A 19 -24.20 -7.82 -27.28
C TYR A 19 -25.14 -6.97 -28.14
N THR A 20 -24.74 -5.72 -28.39
CA THR A 20 -25.49 -4.80 -29.26
C THR A 20 -25.40 -5.22 -30.73
N GLU A 21 -24.24 -5.75 -31.14
CA GLU A 21 -23.97 -6.26 -32.48
C GLU A 21 -23.81 -7.79 -32.47
N SER A 22 -24.33 -8.46 -33.49
CA SER A 22 -24.34 -9.92 -33.60
C SER A 22 -23.09 -10.52 -34.26
N ASP A 23 -21.88 -9.98 -33.96
CA ASP A 23 -20.60 -10.58 -34.39
C ASP A 23 -20.01 -11.46 -33.27
N VAL A 24 -19.75 -12.73 -33.60
CA VAL A 24 -19.12 -13.73 -32.71
C VAL A 24 -17.72 -13.28 -32.25
N LYS A 25 -17.06 -12.38 -32.98
CA LYS A 25 -15.78 -11.77 -32.56
C LYS A 25 -15.87 -11.07 -31.21
N HIS A 26 -17.02 -10.50 -30.86
CA HIS A 26 -17.19 -9.86 -29.55
C HIS A 26 -17.10 -10.88 -28.40
N ILE A 27 -17.53 -12.13 -28.61
CA ILE A 27 -17.39 -13.19 -27.59
C ILE A 27 -15.92 -13.51 -27.34
N VAL A 28 -15.12 -13.65 -28.42
CA VAL A 28 -13.68 -13.93 -28.30
C VAL A 28 -12.96 -12.78 -27.59
N LYS A 29 -13.29 -11.54 -27.94
CA LYS A 29 -12.74 -10.35 -27.28
C LYS A 29 -13.14 -10.28 -25.80
N SER A 30 -14.40 -10.55 -25.46
CA SER A 30 -14.84 -10.59 -24.06
C SER A 30 -14.10 -11.65 -23.24
N ILE A 31 -13.77 -12.81 -23.83
CA ILE A 31 -12.97 -13.84 -23.17
C ILE A 31 -11.53 -13.35 -22.94
N GLU A 32 -10.94 -12.67 -23.92
CA GLU A 32 -9.61 -12.07 -23.81
C GLU A 32 -9.55 -11.03 -22.68
N GLU A 33 -10.47 -10.07 -22.68
CA GLU A 33 -10.59 -9.03 -21.65
C GLU A 33 -10.84 -9.62 -20.25
N GLY A 34 -11.70 -10.65 -20.15
CA GLY A 34 -11.96 -11.33 -18.87
C GLY A 34 -10.72 -12.05 -18.32
N ARG A 35 -9.90 -12.65 -19.18
CA ARG A 35 -8.63 -13.26 -18.78
C ARG A 35 -7.62 -12.21 -18.36
N LEU A 36 -7.55 -11.10 -19.10
CA LEU A 36 -6.67 -9.97 -18.81
C LEU A 36 -7.00 -9.36 -17.44
N LEU A 37 -8.26 -9.02 -17.22
CA LEU A 37 -8.74 -8.47 -15.95
C LEU A 37 -8.41 -9.39 -14.79
N TYR A 38 -8.60 -10.71 -14.93
CA TYR A 38 -8.27 -11.67 -13.88
C TYR A 38 -6.77 -11.70 -13.56
N ALA A 39 -5.89 -11.62 -14.57
CA ALA A 39 -4.45 -11.57 -14.37
C ALA A 39 -4.03 -10.27 -13.67
N ASN A 40 -4.57 -9.14 -14.11
CA ASN A 40 -4.28 -7.82 -13.54
C ASN A 40 -4.81 -7.68 -12.10
N LEU A 41 -6.01 -8.19 -11.80
CA LEU A 41 -6.56 -8.22 -10.44
C LEU A 41 -5.66 -9.00 -9.48
N LYS A 42 -4.99 -10.06 -9.92
CA LYS A 42 -4.02 -10.75 -9.06
C LYS A 42 -2.83 -9.87 -8.69
N LYS A 43 -2.32 -9.07 -9.64
CA LYS A 43 -1.22 -8.14 -9.41
C LYS A 43 -1.66 -7.05 -8.43
N THR A 44 -2.82 -6.43 -8.67
CA THR A 44 -3.41 -5.43 -7.79
C THR A 44 -3.59 -5.96 -6.37
N ILE A 45 -4.18 -7.15 -6.19
CA ILE A 45 -4.36 -7.74 -4.86
C ILE A 45 -3.01 -8.04 -4.20
N ALA A 46 -2.07 -8.63 -4.94
CA ALA A 46 -0.73 -8.93 -4.41
C ALA A 46 0.00 -7.66 -3.95
N TYR A 47 -0.18 -6.57 -4.68
CA TYR A 47 0.37 -5.26 -4.39
C TYR A 47 -0.25 -4.67 -3.11
N THR A 48 -1.58 -4.59 -3.01
CA THR A 48 -2.27 -4.08 -1.82
C THR A 48 -1.93 -4.89 -0.58
N LEU A 49 -1.91 -6.22 -0.67
CA LEU A 49 -1.62 -7.08 0.48
C LEU A 49 -0.19 -6.91 1.02
N ALA A 50 0.79 -6.63 0.15
CA ALA A 50 2.16 -6.38 0.58
C ALA A 50 2.28 -5.06 1.39
N HIS A 51 1.53 -4.05 0.98
CA HIS A 51 1.50 -2.71 1.57
C HIS A 51 0.75 -2.67 2.92
N MET A 52 -0.15 -3.61 3.19
CA MET A 52 -0.77 -3.74 4.52
C MET A 52 0.22 -4.15 5.63
N VAL A 53 1.35 -4.78 5.30
CA VAL A 53 2.27 -5.35 6.31
C VAL A 53 3.00 -4.28 7.12
N PRO A 54 3.66 -3.27 6.51
CA PRO A 54 4.36 -2.25 7.28
C PRO A 54 3.41 -1.40 8.13
N GLU A 55 2.18 -1.15 7.67
CA GLU A 55 1.17 -0.44 8.45
C GLU A 55 0.78 -1.22 9.71
N LEU A 56 0.51 -2.51 9.54
CA LEU A 56 0.23 -3.39 10.66
C LEU A 56 1.44 -3.45 11.61
N CYS A 57 2.66 -3.56 11.09
CA CYS A 57 3.89 -3.56 11.90
C CYS A 57 4.03 -2.28 12.73
N ALA A 58 3.77 -1.10 12.15
CA ALA A 58 3.89 0.18 12.84
C ALA A 58 2.98 0.29 14.08
N ILE A 59 1.82 -0.37 14.04
CA ILE A 59 0.85 -0.42 15.14
C ILE A 59 1.20 -1.58 16.10
N MET A 60 1.50 -2.76 15.55
CA MET A 60 1.79 -3.97 16.33
C MET A 60 3.02 -3.80 17.23
N LEU A 61 4.05 -3.08 16.79
CA LEU A 61 5.22 -2.78 17.62
C LEU A 61 4.86 -2.00 18.89
N ALA A 62 3.90 -1.09 18.80
CA ALA A 62 3.44 -0.32 19.94
C ALA A 62 2.66 -1.17 20.95
N PHE A 63 1.86 -2.12 20.48
CA PHE A 63 1.08 -3.03 21.34
C PHE A 63 1.90 -4.17 21.92
N ALA A 64 2.76 -4.81 21.11
CA ALA A 64 3.50 -6.01 21.53
C ALA A 64 4.75 -5.70 22.36
N ILE A 65 5.44 -4.60 22.06
CA ILE A 65 6.76 -4.25 22.62
C ILE A 65 6.70 -2.94 23.44
N GLY A 66 5.58 -2.21 23.36
CA GLY A 66 5.41 -0.94 24.05
C GLY A 66 6.22 0.20 23.45
N PHE A 67 6.55 0.10 22.16
CA PHE A 67 7.24 1.16 21.42
C PHE A 67 6.32 2.36 21.15
N PRO A 68 6.87 3.56 20.91
CA PRO A 68 6.08 4.69 20.41
C PRO A 68 5.41 4.33 19.08
N ILE A 69 4.16 4.76 18.88
CA ILE A 69 3.41 4.40 17.67
C ILE A 69 4.15 4.88 16.40
N GLY A 70 4.34 3.98 15.42
CA GLY A 70 5.14 4.25 14.23
C GLY A 70 4.42 5.09 13.17
N LEU A 71 3.09 4.99 13.10
CA LEU A 71 2.24 5.74 12.17
C LEU A 71 1.00 6.24 12.90
N SER A 72 0.56 7.45 12.59
CA SER A 72 -0.74 7.95 13.04
C SER A 72 -1.88 7.42 12.15
N SER A 73 -3.10 7.40 12.67
CA SER A 73 -4.28 6.98 11.90
C SER A 73 -4.48 7.81 10.62
N LEU A 74 -4.15 9.09 10.66
CA LEU A 74 -4.21 9.96 9.48
C LEU A 74 -3.12 9.62 8.47
N GLN A 75 -1.92 9.26 8.91
CA GLN A 75 -0.84 8.85 8.00
C GLN A 75 -1.20 7.55 7.29
N VAL A 76 -1.73 6.55 8.02
CA VAL A 76 -2.23 5.31 7.42
C VAL A 76 -3.31 5.62 6.38
N LEU A 77 -4.31 6.43 6.73
CA LEU A 77 -5.35 6.83 5.77
C LEU A 77 -4.76 7.53 4.53
N SER A 78 -3.76 8.39 4.72
CA SER A 78 -3.12 9.08 3.59
C SER A 78 -2.38 8.12 2.67
N ILE A 79 -1.77 7.06 3.21
CA ILE A 79 -1.13 6.01 2.42
C ILE A 79 -2.20 5.29 1.59
N ASP A 80 -3.19 4.71 2.27
CA ASP A 80 -4.23 3.91 1.62
C ASP A 80 -4.96 4.68 0.52
N LEU A 81 -5.45 5.89 0.82
CA LEU A 81 -6.34 6.61 -0.10
C LEU A 81 -5.61 7.39 -1.18
N ILE A 82 -4.43 7.94 -0.88
CA ILE A 82 -3.78 8.89 -1.77
C ILE A 82 -2.66 8.22 -2.56
N THR A 83 -1.84 7.39 -1.89
CA THR A 83 -0.63 6.86 -2.52
C THR A 83 -0.84 5.47 -3.09
N GLU A 84 -1.64 4.61 -2.44
CA GLU A 84 -1.83 3.22 -2.86
C GLU A 84 -2.97 3.03 -3.87
N LEU A 85 -4.06 3.79 -3.77
CA LEU A 85 -5.21 3.65 -4.67
C LEU A 85 -4.87 3.90 -6.16
N PRO A 86 -4.21 5.01 -6.55
CA PRO A 86 -3.93 5.27 -7.96
C PRO A 86 -3.12 4.16 -8.66
N PRO A 87 -1.98 3.69 -8.13
CA PRO A 87 -1.22 2.63 -8.78
C PRO A 87 -1.92 1.28 -8.74
N SER A 88 -2.66 0.98 -7.67
CA SER A 88 -3.50 -0.22 -7.56
C SER A 88 -4.52 -0.30 -8.69
N ILE A 89 -5.15 0.84 -9.02
CA ILE A 89 -6.06 0.96 -10.16
C ILE A 89 -5.29 0.90 -11.48
N ALA A 90 -4.15 1.57 -11.60
CA ALA A 90 -3.33 1.55 -12.82
C ALA A 90 -2.91 0.12 -13.23
N LEU A 91 -2.58 -0.74 -12.25
CA LEU A 91 -2.29 -2.16 -12.49
C LEU A 91 -3.47 -2.91 -13.12
N THR A 92 -4.71 -2.48 -12.93
CA THR A 92 -5.88 -3.11 -13.57
C THR A 92 -5.91 -2.89 -15.10
N TYR A 93 -5.26 -1.82 -15.57
CA TYR A 93 -5.17 -1.44 -16.99
C TYR A 93 -3.88 -1.89 -17.67
N GLU A 94 -3.07 -2.72 -17.01
CA GLU A 94 -1.83 -3.23 -17.59
C GLU A 94 -2.11 -4.11 -18.83
N ALA A 95 -1.24 -4.03 -19.83
CA ALA A 95 -1.40 -4.81 -21.05
C ALA A 95 -1.27 -6.31 -20.79
N GLY A 96 -2.05 -7.11 -21.52
CA GLY A 96 -2.03 -8.56 -21.37
C GLY A 96 -0.76 -9.22 -21.87
N GLU A 97 -0.40 -10.31 -21.20
CA GLU A 97 0.68 -11.18 -21.67
C GLU A 97 0.31 -11.75 -23.05
N LYS A 98 1.27 -11.76 -23.98
CA LYS A 98 1.04 -12.11 -25.41
C LYS A 98 0.46 -13.51 -25.62
N ASP A 99 0.55 -14.39 -24.63
CA ASP A 99 0.10 -15.78 -24.67
C ASP A 99 -1.24 -16.01 -23.92
N ILE A 100 -1.92 -14.96 -23.47
CA ILE A 100 -3.10 -15.09 -22.59
C ILE A 100 -4.25 -15.90 -23.21
N MET A 101 -4.41 -15.81 -24.54
CA MET A 101 -5.41 -16.57 -25.32
C MET A 101 -4.94 -17.98 -25.68
N CYS A 102 -3.63 -18.25 -25.67
CA CYS A 102 -3.05 -19.58 -25.94
C CYS A 102 -3.11 -20.50 -24.71
N ARG A 103 -3.29 -19.95 -23.50
CA ARG A 103 -3.40 -20.72 -22.25
C ARG A 103 -4.74 -21.46 -22.18
N PRO A 104 -4.78 -22.68 -21.63
CA PRO A 104 -6.04 -23.39 -21.42
C PRO A 104 -6.94 -22.64 -20.41
N PRO A 105 -8.26 -22.81 -20.46
CA PRO A 105 -9.17 -22.25 -19.47
C PRO A 105 -8.76 -22.65 -18.05
N ARG A 106 -8.83 -21.66 -17.14
CA ARG A 106 -8.50 -21.86 -15.72
C ARG A 106 -9.41 -22.93 -15.11
N LYS A 107 -8.86 -23.76 -14.23
CA LYS A 107 -9.64 -24.69 -13.40
C LYS A 107 -10.60 -23.93 -12.49
N ALA A 108 -11.84 -24.40 -12.36
CA ALA A 108 -12.84 -23.79 -11.47
C ALA A 108 -12.37 -23.69 -10.01
N THR A 109 -11.50 -24.60 -9.57
CA THR A 109 -10.93 -24.64 -8.20
C THR A 109 -9.75 -23.69 -7.99
N ALA A 110 -9.22 -23.06 -9.03
CA ALA A 110 -8.12 -22.12 -8.89
C ALA A 110 -8.58 -20.91 -8.06
N ARG A 111 -7.77 -20.46 -7.11
CA ARG A 111 -8.07 -19.26 -6.33
C ARG A 111 -7.47 -18.03 -7.01
N LEU A 112 -8.16 -16.89 -6.88
CA LEU A 112 -7.62 -15.59 -7.28
C LEU A 112 -6.37 -15.29 -6.44
N VAL A 113 -6.47 -15.45 -5.13
CA VAL A 113 -5.35 -15.34 -4.19
C VAL A 113 -4.85 -16.74 -3.83
N SER A 114 -3.66 -17.09 -4.31
CA SER A 114 -3.02 -18.36 -3.96
C SER A 114 -2.23 -18.22 -2.65
N LYS A 115 -2.02 -19.34 -1.93
CA LYS A 115 -1.19 -19.32 -0.72
C LYS A 115 0.25 -18.88 -1.01
N ALA A 116 0.79 -19.27 -2.16
CA ALA A 116 2.12 -18.85 -2.59
C ALA A 116 2.18 -17.33 -2.82
N LEU A 117 1.14 -16.75 -3.43
CA LEU A 117 1.03 -15.30 -3.61
C LEU A 117 0.99 -14.57 -2.26
N LEU A 118 0.20 -15.09 -1.31
CA LEU A 118 0.15 -14.53 0.04
C LEU A 118 1.50 -14.56 0.73
N VAL A 119 2.16 -15.72 0.74
CA VAL A 119 3.49 -15.86 1.35
C VAL A 119 4.49 -14.90 0.72
N TYR A 120 4.49 -14.81 -0.62
CA TYR A 120 5.36 -13.89 -1.34
C TYR A 120 5.10 -12.42 -0.98
N SER A 121 3.85 -11.97 -1.10
CA SER A 121 3.46 -10.58 -0.82
C SER A 121 3.67 -10.19 0.64
N TYR A 122 3.23 -11.02 1.59
CA TYR A 122 3.31 -10.68 3.01
C TYR A 122 4.73 -10.77 3.56
N ILE A 123 5.41 -11.90 3.35
CA ILE A 123 6.66 -12.20 4.06
C ILE A 123 7.84 -11.56 3.36
N PHE A 124 7.93 -11.67 2.04
CA PHE A 124 9.08 -11.16 1.31
C PHE A 124 8.92 -9.67 1.03
N VAL A 125 7.91 -9.28 0.25
CA VAL A 125 7.74 -7.88 -0.15
C VAL A 125 7.38 -7.00 1.06
N GLY A 126 6.29 -7.34 1.76
CA GLY A 126 5.85 -6.61 2.94
C GLY A 126 6.89 -6.62 4.07
N GLY A 127 7.60 -7.73 4.25
CA GLY A 127 8.68 -7.84 5.23
C GLY A 127 9.86 -6.90 4.94
N ILE A 128 10.33 -6.84 3.68
CA ILE A 128 11.42 -5.93 3.28
C ILE A 128 11.03 -4.47 3.52
N ILE A 129 9.83 -4.07 3.10
CA ILE A 129 9.34 -2.69 3.31
C ILE A 129 9.23 -2.38 4.80
N SER A 130 8.71 -3.33 5.60
CA SER A 130 8.57 -3.18 7.05
C SER A 130 9.93 -3.00 7.74
N VAL A 131 10.94 -3.78 7.35
CA VAL A 131 12.30 -3.66 7.88
C VAL A 131 12.89 -2.30 7.52
N GLY A 132 12.74 -1.85 6.26
CA GLY A 132 13.20 -0.54 5.83
C GLY A 132 12.57 0.60 6.63
N CYS A 133 11.25 0.57 6.81
CA CYS A 133 10.52 1.56 7.60
C CYS A 133 10.93 1.54 9.08
N PHE A 134 11.10 0.35 9.66
CA PHE A 134 11.53 0.20 11.04
C PHE A 134 12.96 0.71 11.28
N VAL A 135 13.88 0.46 10.34
CA VAL A 135 15.25 0.98 10.41
C VAL A 135 15.25 2.51 10.36
N SER A 136 14.49 3.11 9.44
CA SER A 136 14.36 4.57 9.34
C SER A 136 13.77 5.20 10.60
N TYR A 137 12.75 4.56 11.17
CA TYR A 137 12.15 4.95 12.45
C TYR A 137 13.16 4.89 13.60
N LEU A 138 13.93 3.79 13.73
CA LEU A 138 14.96 3.66 14.76
C LEU A 138 16.12 4.64 14.56
N PHE A 139 16.46 4.95 13.32
CA PHE A 139 17.54 5.89 13.00
C PHE A 139 17.26 7.29 13.56
N VAL A 140 16.00 7.74 13.54
CA VAL A 140 15.62 9.02 14.16
C VAL A 140 15.90 9.00 15.66
N PHE A 141 15.47 7.97 16.39
CA PHE A 141 15.74 7.88 17.83
C PHE A 141 17.23 7.77 18.14
N TRP A 142 17.96 7.01 17.33
CA TRP A 142 19.40 6.87 17.48
C TRP A 142 20.14 8.21 17.26
N PHE A 143 19.68 9.03 16.30
CA PHE A 143 20.21 10.38 16.08
C PHE A 143 20.04 11.30 17.30
N TYR A 144 18.96 11.12 18.06
CA TYR A 144 18.73 11.78 19.35
C TYR A 144 19.35 11.03 20.54
N GLU A 145 20.24 10.06 20.31
CA GLU A 145 20.88 9.25 21.35
C GLU A 145 19.90 8.52 22.29
N ILE A 146 18.69 8.22 21.78
CA ILE A 146 17.69 7.40 22.45
C ILE A 146 17.93 5.96 22.03
N THR A 147 18.37 5.13 22.97
CA THR A 147 18.69 3.73 22.68
C THR A 147 17.41 2.90 22.57
N CYS A 148 17.43 1.81 21.78
CA CYS A 148 16.29 0.87 21.67
C CYS A 148 15.79 0.34 23.03
N ARG A 149 16.66 0.28 24.05
CA ARG A 149 16.28 -0.11 25.42
C ARG A 149 15.41 0.94 26.09
N ASP A 150 15.69 2.22 25.86
CA ASP A 150 14.94 3.34 26.45
C ASP A 150 13.55 3.48 25.79
N LEU A 151 13.40 2.96 24.58
CA LEU A 151 12.12 2.91 23.84
C LEU A 151 11.21 1.78 24.32
N PHE A 152 11.76 0.70 24.88
CA PHE A 152 11.02 -0.48 25.29
C PHE A 152 10.03 -0.13 26.41
N HIS A 153 8.74 -0.43 26.22
CA HIS A 153 7.66 -0.07 27.15
C HIS A 153 7.51 1.44 27.48
N SER A 154 8.10 2.32 26.67
CA SER A 154 8.04 3.78 26.90
C SER A 154 6.69 4.41 26.53
N ASN A 155 5.90 3.78 25.66
CA ASN A 155 4.58 4.25 25.14
C ASN A 155 3.62 4.77 26.22
N ILE A 156 3.59 4.12 27.40
CA ILE A 156 2.58 4.39 28.41
C ILE A 156 2.79 5.76 29.07
N ASN A 157 4.06 6.07 29.40
CA ASN A 157 4.42 7.23 30.22
C ASN A 157 5.02 8.39 29.38
N HIS A 158 5.50 8.08 28.17
CA HIS A 158 6.22 9.01 27.30
C HIS A 158 5.49 9.19 25.96
N TRP A 159 5.90 10.19 25.16
CA TRP A 159 5.36 10.43 23.80
C TRP A 159 3.90 10.92 23.76
N ARG A 160 3.48 11.65 24.80
CA ARG A 160 2.15 12.23 24.93
C ARG A 160 2.24 13.68 25.40
N PRO A 161 1.21 14.51 25.18
CA PRO A 161 1.11 15.81 25.82
C PRO A 161 1.18 15.64 27.35
N ASN A 162 2.04 16.41 28.01
CA ASN A 162 2.31 16.33 29.47
C ASN A 162 2.96 15.03 29.94
N ALA A 163 3.74 14.36 29.09
CA ALA A 163 4.57 13.22 29.48
C ALA A 163 5.60 13.57 30.58
N GLU A 164 6.01 12.55 31.34
CA GLU A 164 7.13 12.66 32.27
C GLU A 164 8.44 12.94 31.53
N ILE A 165 9.42 13.53 32.23
CA ILE A 165 10.74 13.80 31.65
C ILE A 165 11.43 12.46 31.37
N LEU A 166 11.64 12.16 30.09
CA LEU A 166 12.36 10.96 29.68
C LEU A 166 13.84 11.12 30.03
N GLN A 167 14.34 10.24 30.88
CA GLN A 167 15.77 10.10 31.15
C GLN A 167 16.31 8.96 30.31
N THR A 168 17.24 9.26 29.41
CA THR A 168 17.88 8.25 28.56
C THR A 168 19.05 7.58 29.28
N SER A 169 19.40 6.37 28.85
CA SER A 169 20.59 5.63 29.31
C SER A 169 21.91 6.41 29.14
N THR A 170 21.94 7.37 28.22
CA THR A 170 23.06 8.28 27.96
C THR A 170 23.10 9.50 28.90
N GLY A 171 22.10 9.65 29.78
CA GLY A 171 22.00 10.74 30.75
C GLY A 171 21.33 12.02 30.22
N LYS A 172 20.71 11.99 29.03
CA LYS A 172 19.95 13.14 28.52
C LYS A 172 18.51 13.17 29.04
N HIS A 173 17.97 14.38 29.18
CA HIS A 173 16.62 14.64 29.64
C HIS A 173 15.79 15.30 28.55
N TYR A 174 14.65 14.70 28.21
CA TYR A 174 13.73 15.24 27.21
C TYR A 174 12.41 15.66 27.83
N THR A 175 12.05 16.93 27.63
CA THR A 175 10.73 17.46 28.02
C THR A 175 9.63 16.89 27.14
N ALA A 176 8.38 16.99 27.58
CA ALA A 176 7.23 16.47 26.83
C ALA A 176 7.12 17.06 25.42
N GLU A 177 7.41 18.36 25.26
CA GLU A 177 7.42 19.02 23.95
C GLU A 177 8.48 18.42 23.00
N MET A 178 9.71 18.26 23.49
CA MET A 178 10.79 17.65 22.71
C MET A 178 10.48 16.21 22.32
N GLN A 179 9.89 15.42 23.23
CA GLN A 179 9.45 14.05 22.94
C GLN A 179 8.42 14.03 21.81
N MET A 180 7.44 14.95 21.83
CA MET A 180 6.43 15.04 20.78
C MET A 180 7.03 15.39 19.42
N THR A 181 7.99 16.32 19.38
CA THR A 181 8.71 16.66 18.15
C THR A 181 9.49 15.46 17.61
N ILE A 182 10.27 14.79 18.46
CA ILE A 182 11.08 13.61 18.06
C ILE A 182 10.16 12.48 17.59
N HIS A 183 9.06 12.23 18.28
CA HIS A 183 8.07 11.23 17.87
C HIS A 183 7.40 11.58 16.55
N GLY A 184 7.07 12.86 16.33
CA GLY A 184 6.59 13.38 15.06
C GLY A 184 7.55 13.10 13.92
N GLN A 185 8.85 13.38 14.13
CA GLN A 185 9.90 13.10 13.15
C GLN A 185 10.07 11.61 12.88
N ALA A 186 10.02 10.76 13.91
CA ALA A 186 10.12 9.30 13.73
C ALA A 186 8.93 8.74 12.93
N LYS A 187 7.71 9.21 13.20
CA LYS A 187 6.51 8.88 12.41
C LYS A 187 6.64 9.35 10.97
N ALA A 188 7.16 10.56 10.77
CA ALA A 188 7.40 11.10 9.43
C ALA A 188 8.46 10.29 8.67
N ALA A 189 9.54 9.87 9.33
CA ALA A 189 10.57 9.03 8.74
C ALA A 189 10.03 7.67 8.28
N TRP A 190 9.18 7.02 9.11
CA TRP A 190 8.45 5.80 8.70
C TRP A 190 7.62 6.08 7.44
N HIS A 191 6.78 7.11 7.48
CA HIS A 191 5.87 7.45 6.40
C HIS A 191 6.59 7.76 5.08
N ILE A 192 7.67 8.55 5.13
CA ILE A 192 8.47 8.90 3.95
C ILE A 192 9.17 7.65 3.38
N THR A 193 9.73 6.81 4.25
CA THR A 193 10.41 5.59 3.82
C THR A 193 9.43 4.64 3.14
N TYR A 194 8.26 4.46 3.73
CA TYR A 194 7.17 3.69 3.14
C TYR A 194 6.83 4.20 1.74
N PHE A 195 6.63 5.52 1.62
CA PHE A 195 6.32 6.17 0.34
C PHE A 195 7.41 5.95 -0.71
N ILE A 196 8.69 6.03 -0.31
CA ILE A 196 9.81 5.77 -1.20
C ILE A 196 9.77 4.32 -1.70
N PHE A 197 9.54 3.34 -0.82
CA PHE A 197 9.42 1.95 -1.22
C PHE A 197 8.27 1.72 -2.20
N GLY A 198 7.10 2.32 -1.95
CA GLY A 198 5.99 2.32 -2.91
C GLY A 198 6.42 2.88 -4.27
N SER A 199 7.08 4.05 -4.27
CA SER A 199 7.55 4.69 -5.51
C SER A 199 8.61 3.87 -6.27
N VAL A 200 9.50 3.17 -5.57
CA VAL A 200 10.55 2.33 -6.17
C VAL A 200 9.93 1.09 -6.81
N GLN A 201 8.92 0.50 -6.18
CA GLN A 201 8.17 -0.62 -6.74
C GLN A 201 7.36 -0.23 -7.99
N HIS A 202 7.07 1.06 -8.16
CA HIS A 202 6.49 1.63 -9.39
C HIS A 202 7.51 2.03 -10.46
N GLY A 203 8.81 2.12 -10.11
CA GLY A 203 9.87 2.57 -11.02
C GLY A 203 10.10 1.71 -12.26
N GLU A 204 9.50 0.52 -12.33
CA GLU A 204 9.46 -0.33 -13.53
C GLU A 204 8.31 0.00 -14.50
N PHE A 205 7.43 0.95 -14.16
CA PHE A 205 6.29 1.36 -14.98
C PHE A 205 6.45 2.81 -15.52
N PRO A 206 6.18 3.07 -16.80
CA PRO A 206 6.39 4.38 -17.40
C PRO A 206 5.38 5.40 -16.86
N PHE A 207 5.84 6.23 -15.92
CA PHE A 207 5.03 7.26 -15.27
C PHE A 207 4.40 8.25 -16.27
N SER A 208 3.09 8.50 -16.12
CA SER A 208 2.39 9.55 -16.85
C SER A 208 2.63 10.94 -16.21
N ASN A 209 2.58 12.01 -17.02
CA ASN A 209 2.79 13.40 -16.57
C ASN A 209 1.81 13.90 -15.48
N MET A 210 0.68 13.20 -15.27
CA MET A 210 -0.34 13.56 -14.31
C MET A 210 0.08 13.20 -12.87
N GLU A 211 0.72 12.05 -12.68
CA GLU A 211 1.10 11.57 -11.35
C GLU A 211 2.31 12.33 -10.79
N ARG A 212 3.24 12.79 -11.63
CA ARG A 212 4.32 13.70 -11.20
C ARG A 212 3.79 14.99 -10.56
N LYS A 213 2.67 15.53 -11.07
CA LYS A 213 2.02 16.73 -10.50
C LYS A 213 1.32 16.42 -9.18
N ILE A 214 0.69 15.24 -9.05
CA ILE A 214 0.06 14.80 -7.81
C ILE A 214 1.11 14.54 -6.73
N LEU A 215 2.20 13.84 -7.05
CA LEU A 215 3.35 13.64 -6.16
C LEU A 215 3.98 14.96 -5.71
N GLN A 216 4.15 15.93 -6.60
CA GLN A 216 4.69 17.25 -6.26
C GLN A 216 3.75 18.06 -5.38
N LEU A 217 2.45 18.08 -5.68
CA LEU A 217 1.45 18.69 -4.81
C LEU A 217 1.47 18.03 -3.43
N PHE A 218 1.52 16.69 -3.38
CA PHE A 218 1.46 15.92 -2.15
C PHE A 218 2.70 16.09 -1.29
N LEU A 219 3.92 16.02 -1.85
CA LEU A 219 5.16 16.35 -1.13
C LEU A 219 5.10 17.76 -0.55
N HIS A 220 4.56 18.73 -1.29
CA HIS A 220 4.37 20.10 -0.83
C HIS A 220 3.35 20.21 0.32
N TYR A 221 2.21 19.52 0.23
CA TYR A 221 1.21 19.49 1.30
C TYR A 221 1.64 18.67 2.52
N LEU A 222 2.38 17.59 2.33
CA LEU A 222 2.87 16.69 3.38
C LEU A 222 4.03 17.31 4.15
N LEU A 223 4.94 18.02 3.48
CA LEU A 223 5.93 18.87 4.16
C LEU A 223 5.23 19.97 4.95
N LYS A 224 4.26 20.68 4.35
CA LYS A 224 3.47 21.68 5.09
C LYS A 224 2.70 21.09 6.27
N PHE A 225 2.16 19.88 6.14
CA PHE A 225 1.42 19.21 7.21
C PHE A 225 2.34 18.70 8.32
N ALA A 226 3.49 18.11 7.97
CA ALA A 226 4.52 17.70 8.91
C ALA A 226 5.11 18.89 9.69
N PHE A 227 5.24 20.06 9.05
CA PHE A 227 5.65 21.32 9.69
C PHE A 227 4.49 22.10 10.33
N SER A 228 3.23 21.74 10.11
CA SER A 228 2.07 22.40 10.74
C SER A 228 1.61 21.71 12.02
N ILE A 229 2.18 20.56 12.36
CA ILE A 229 1.96 19.83 13.64
C ILE A 229 3.12 20.10 14.64
N SER A 230 4.14 20.88 14.26
CA SER A 230 5.06 21.54 15.21
C SER A 230 4.47 22.84 15.72
#